data_AF-L1LB02-F1
#
_entry.id   AF-L1LB02-F1
#
_cell.length_a   1.000
_cell.length_b   1.000
_cell.length_c   1.000
_cell.angle_alpha   90.00
_cell.angle_beta   90.00
_cell.angle_gamma   90.00
#
_symmetry.space_group_name_H-M   'P 1'
#
loop_
_entity.id
_entity.type
_entity.pdbx_description
1 polymer ?
#
loop_
_entity_poly.entity_id
_entity_poly.type
_entity_poly.pdbx_seq_one_letter_code
_entity_poly.pdbx_strand_id
1 'polypeptide(L)'
;MKAVVVFIAFLSWGMCHPGGNQKRRPRNGAAAGNQPNISLDILSPDEELVTLKDEGNGDLVYKRMTVKEGKTVNSVAEGETSVWKAADASQKCTSVHFLKKPELSDLLAVYTDKNGTSGSKHFQKNGSGWTAISKTDFDKKLVSMKPPEDNP
;
A
#
# COMPACT_ATOMS: atom_id res chain seq x y z
N MET A 1 -16.31 35.33 2.44
CA MET A 1 -17.30 35.10 3.52
C MET A 1 -16.54 34.73 4.77
N LYS A 2 -16.82 35.43 5.87
CA LYS A 2 -16.05 35.44 7.11
C LYS A 2 -16.42 34.23 7.96
N ALA A 3 -15.42 33.54 8.53
CA ALA A 3 -15.62 32.72 9.72
C ALA A 3 -14.38 32.86 10.61
N VAL A 4 -14.48 33.78 11.56
CA VAL A 4 -13.59 33.91 12.71
C VAL A 4 -14.17 33.01 13.79
N VAL A 5 -13.38 32.05 14.29
CA VAL A 5 -13.69 31.31 15.52
C VAL A 5 -12.55 31.55 16.49
N VAL A 6 -12.83 32.33 17.52
CA VAL A 6 -12.01 32.56 18.71
C VAL A 6 -12.79 31.96 19.86
N PHE A 7 -12.26 30.98 20.60
CA PHE A 7 -12.70 30.75 21.98
C PHE A 7 -11.57 30.25 22.88
N ILE A 8 -11.04 31.21 23.65
CA ILE A 8 -10.76 31.24 25.10
C ILE A 8 -9.87 30.14 25.71
N ALA A 9 -8.66 30.56 26.10
CA ALA A 9 -7.83 29.91 27.10
C ALA A 9 -8.37 30.17 28.52
N PHE A 10 -8.54 29.11 29.32
CA PHE A 10 -8.73 29.21 30.76
C PHE A 10 -7.46 28.72 31.48
N LEU A 11 -6.73 29.66 32.06
CA LEU A 11 -5.71 29.42 33.07
C LEU A 11 -6.41 29.31 34.43
N SER A 12 -6.40 28.12 35.03
CA SER A 12 -6.72 27.93 36.44
C SER A 12 -5.54 27.33 37.15
N TRP A 13 -4.82 28.18 37.88
CA TRP A 13 -3.87 27.79 38.92
C TRP A 13 -4.65 27.20 40.11
N GLY A 14 -4.22 26.04 40.58
CA GLY A 14 -4.59 25.50 41.89
C GLY A 14 -3.42 24.69 42.46
N MET A 15 -2.73 25.25 43.46
CA MET A 15 -1.76 24.55 44.31
C MET A 15 -2.45 23.97 45.55
N CYS A 16 -2.15 22.70 45.90
CA CYS A 16 -2.08 22.07 47.25
C CYS A 16 -2.05 20.53 47.04
N HIS A 17 -1.30 19.64 47.70
CA HIS A 17 -0.32 19.58 48.80
C HIS A 17 0.52 18.26 48.59
N PRO A 18 1.60 17.99 49.33
CA PRO A 18 2.59 16.95 49.06
C PRO A 18 2.31 15.61 49.77
N GLY A 19 2.98 14.55 49.31
CA GLY A 19 3.26 13.34 50.11
C GLY A 19 2.68 12.05 49.55
N GLY A 20 3.56 11.12 49.16
CA GLY A 20 3.16 9.73 48.88
C GLY A 20 4.00 9.04 47.82
N ASN A 21 5.17 8.54 48.19
CA ASN A 21 5.94 7.59 47.40
C ASN A 21 5.18 6.25 47.30
N GLN A 22 4.66 5.92 46.11
CA GLN A 22 4.47 4.51 45.74
C GLN A 22 4.50 4.34 44.22
N LYS A 23 5.60 3.76 43.75
CA LYS A 23 5.73 3.14 42.43
C LYS A 23 4.52 2.23 42.16
N ARG A 24 3.54 2.71 41.39
CA ARG A 24 2.56 1.85 40.74
C ARG A 24 2.79 1.94 39.24
N ARG A 25 3.39 0.85 38.74
CA ARG A 25 3.52 0.52 37.31
C ARG A 25 2.20 0.82 36.60
N PRO A 26 2.17 1.51 35.44
CA PRO A 26 1.01 1.40 34.60
C PRO A 26 0.89 -0.06 34.18
N ARG A 27 -0.20 -0.66 34.64
CA ARG A 27 -0.74 -1.94 34.18
C ARG A 27 -1.02 -1.75 32.69
N ASN A 28 -0.27 -2.44 31.84
CA ASN A 28 -0.57 -2.60 30.42
C ASN A 28 -1.98 -3.17 30.29
N GLY A 29 -2.96 -2.29 30.16
CA GLY A 29 -4.32 -2.61 29.77
C GLY A 29 -4.35 -2.67 28.25
N ALA A 30 -4.53 -3.89 27.73
CA ALA A 30 -4.93 -4.24 26.38
C ALA A 30 -4.95 -3.08 25.36
N ALA A 31 -3.84 -2.91 24.65
CA ALA A 31 -3.89 -2.34 23.31
C ALA A 31 -4.71 -3.34 22.46
N ALA A 32 -5.97 -3.01 22.19
CA ALA A 32 -6.64 -3.50 21.01
C ALA A 32 -5.67 -3.23 19.85
N GLY A 33 -5.24 -4.30 19.18
CA GLY A 33 -4.16 -4.26 18.21
C GLY A 33 -4.44 -3.24 17.11
N ASN A 34 -3.91 -2.04 17.28
CA ASN A 34 -3.81 -1.07 16.21
C ASN A 34 -2.64 -1.51 15.34
N GLN A 35 -2.82 -2.59 14.57
CA GLN A 35 -1.89 -2.88 13.50
C GLN A 35 -1.98 -1.69 12.54
N PRO A 36 -0.87 -0.98 12.27
CA PRO A 36 -0.89 0.07 11.27
C PRO A 36 -1.29 -0.58 9.94
N ASN A 37 -2.31 -0.03 9.29
CA ASN A 37 -2.60 -0.38 7.90
C ASN A 37 -1.45 0.17 7.05
N ILE A 38 -0.51 -0.69 6.67
CA ILE A 38 0.63 -0.31 5.86
C ILE A 38 0.17 -0.34 4.40
N SER A 39 0.12 0.85 3.80
CA SER A 39 -0.19 1.06 2.39
C SER A 39 1.09 1.26 1.59
N LEU A 40 1.20 0.56 0.46
CA LEU A 40 2.26 0.77 -0.52
C LEU A 40 1.77 1.71 -1.62
N ASP A 41 2.44 2.83 -1.82
CA ASP A 41 2.21 3.68 -3.00
C ASP A 41 3.09 3.21 -4.18
N ILE A 42 2.47 2.97 -5.33
CA ILE A 42 3.17 2.56 -6.56
C ILE A 42 3.95 3.70 -7.22
N LEU A 43 3.60 4.96 -6.93
CA LEU A 43 4.31 6.14 -7.46
C LEU A 43 5.52 6.51 -6.62
N SER A 44 5.43 6.26 -5.32
CA SER A 44 6.47 6.55 -4.33
C SER A 44 6.65 5.36 -3.38
N PRO A 45 7.30 4.27 -3.83
CA PRO A 45 7.49 3.10 -2.99
C PRO A 45 8.47 3.38 -1.85
N ASP A 46 8.09 3.00 -0.63
CA ASP A 46 8.99 3.08 0.54
C ASP A 46 10.09 2.01 0.44
N GLU A 47 11.33 2.44 0.19
CA GLU A 47 12.49 1.54 0.06
C GLU A 47 12.82 0.77 1.36
N GLU A 48 12.28 1.19 2.50
CA GLU A 48 12.38 0.44 3.76
C GLU A 48 11.33 -0.69 3.88
N LEU A 49 10.24 -0.60 3.13
CA LEU A 49 9.16 -1.58 3.11
C LEU A 49 9.30 -2.57 1.97
N VAL A 50 9.74 -2.09 0.81
CA VAL A 50 9.85 -2.89 -0.41
C VAL A 50 11.22 -2.76 -1.04
N THR A 51 11.62 -3.79 -1.76
CA THR A 51 12.73 -3.73 -2.71
C THR A 51 12.15 -3.39 -4.07
N LEU A 52 12.50 -2.22 -4.60
CA LEU A 52 12.13 -1.79 -5.94
C LEU A 52 13.14 -2.31 -6.97
N LYS A 53 12.63 -2.84 -8.08
CA LYS A 53 13.40 -3.20 -9.27
C LYS A 53 12.69 -2.62 -10.50
N ASP A 54 13.32 -1.66 -11.16
CA ASP A 54 12.89 -1.16 -12.45
C ASP A 54 13.56 -2.00 -13.55
N GLU A 55 12.78 -2.76 -14.30
CA GLU A 55 13.23 -3.64 -15.39
C GLU A 55 12.50 -3.27 -16.69
N GLY A 56 12.66 -2.03 -17.14
CA GLY A 56 12.06 -1.50 -18.37
C GLY A 56 13.04 -1.44 -19.55
N ASN A 57 12.54 -1.60 -20.76
CA ASN A 57 13.32 -1.47 -22.00
C ASN A 57 12.61 -0.49 -22.95
N GLY A 58 13.32 0.53 -23.41
CA GLY A 58 12.79 1.54 -24.34
C GLY A 58 11.52 2.17 -23.79
N ASP A 59 10.40 1.88 -24.46
CA ASP A 59 9.08 2.43 -24.14
C ASP A 59 8.32 1.66 -23.04
N LEU A 60 8.78 0.46 -22.64
CA LEU A 60 8.14 -0.32 -21.59
C LEU A 60 8.75 0.01 -20.24
N VAL A 61 7.95 0.58 -19.34
CA VAL A 61 8.26 0.71 -17.92
C VAL A 61 7.70 -0.52 -17.20
N TYR A 62 8.57 -1.29 -16.56
CA TYR A 62 8.17 -2.38 -15.67
C TYR A 62 8.84 -2.18 -14.32
N LYS A 63 8.02 -2.10 -13.26
CA LYS A 63 8.48 -1.95 -11.88
C LYS A 63 8.02 -3.12 -11.05
N ARG A 64 8.94 -3.77 -10.35
CA ARG A 64 8.67 -4.82 -9.38
C ARG A 64 8.98 -4.31 -7.98
N MET A 65 7.97 -4.29 -7.13
CA MET A 65 8.08 -3.92 -5.71
C MET A 65 7.85 -5.19 -4.90
N THR A 66 8.90 -5.73 -4.27
CA THR A 66 8.79 -6.93 -3.43
C THR A 66 8.84 -6.51 -1.96
N VAL A 67 7.84 -6.89 -1.16
CA VAL A 67 7.80 -6.61 0.27
C VAL A 67 8.96 -7.31 0.98
N LYS A 68 9.72 -6.57 1.78
CA LYS A 68 10.84 -7.11 2.54
C LYS A 68 10.36 -8.03 3.66
N GLU A 69 11.19 -8.99 4.04
CA GLU A 69 10.89 -9.90 5.14
C GLU A 69 10.60 -9.17 6.45
N GLY A 70 9.63 -9.66 7.21
CA GLY A 70 9.18 -9.02 8.46
C GLY A 70 8.27 -7.79 8.27
N LYS A 71 8.04 -7.34 7.03
CA LYS A 71 7.05 -6.30 6.72
C LYS A 71 5.73 -6.93 6.25
N THR A 72 4.64 -6.19 6.38
CA THR A 72 3.31 -6.64 5.96
C THR A 72 2.60 -5.46 5.33
N VAL A 73 2.27 -5.57 4.05
CA VAL A 73 1.51 -4.55 3.31
C VAL A 73 0.09 -5.07 3.14
N ASN A 74 -0.91 -4.27 3.49
CA ASN A 74 -2.33 -4.65 3.40
C ASN A 74 -3.15 -3.75 2.48
N SER A 75 -2.55 -2.72 1.89
CA SER A 75 -3.13 -1.99 0.77
C SER A 75 -2.08 -1.54 -0.23
N VAL A 76 -2.51 -1.36 -1.47
CA VAL A 76 -1.72 -0.81 -2.57
C VAL A 76 -2.51 0.36 -3.15
N ALA A 77 -1.86 1.51 -3.28
CA ALA A 77 -2.44 2.74 -3.77
C ALA A 77 -1.58 3.33 -4.89
N GLU A 78 -2.17 4.21 -5.68
CA GLU A 78 -1.51 5.09 -6.63
C GLU A 78 -1.80 6.53 -6.20
N GLY A 79 -0.85 7.13 -5.47
CA GLY A 79 -1.08 8.39 -4.76
C GLY A 79 -2.29 8.28 -3.84
N GLU A 80 -3.32 9.08 -4.09
CA GLU A 80 -4.57 9.10 -3.30
C GLU A 80 -5.57 8.00 -3.72
N THR A 81 -5.33 7.30 -4.82
CA THR A 81 -6.26 6.30 -5.36
C THR A 81 -5.93 4.91 -4.81
N SER A 82 -6.82 4.36 -3.98
CA SER A 82 -6.69 2.97 -3.51
C SER A 82 -6.94 1.99 -4.67
N VAL A 83 -5.94 1.17 -5.00
CA VAL A 83 -6.04 0.17 -6.08
C VAL A 83 -6.44 -1.20 -5.55
N TRP A 84 -5.81 -1.62 -4.45
CA TRP A 84 -6.09 -2.89 -3.80
C TRP A 84 -6.05 -2.75 -2.28
N LYS A 85 -6.89 -3.52 -1.61
CA LYS A 85 -6.92 -3.63 -0.14
C LYS A 85 -7.16 -5.09 0.24
N ALA A 86 -6.45 -5.55 1.25
CA ALA A 86 -6.66 -6.86 1.87
C ALA A 86 -8.09 -6.95 2.40
N ALA A 87 -8.74 -8.09 2.18
CA ALA A 87 -10.09 -8.31 2.70
C ALA A 87 -10.09 -8.45 4.24
N ASP A 88 -9.00 -8.96 4.79
CA ASP A 88 -8.83 -9.27 6.20
C ASP A 88 -7.33 -9.31 6.56
N ALA A 89 -7.02 -9.24 7.86
CA ALA A 89 -5.63 -9.17 8.36
C ALA A 89 -4.78 -10.41 8.03
N SER A 90 -5.41 -11.50 7.60
CA SER A 90 -4.70 -12.71 7.19
C SER A 90 -4.16 -12.66 5.76
N GLN A 91 -4.66 -11.71 4.95
CA GLN A 91 -4.19 -11.47 3.59
C GLN A 91 -3.17 -10.32 3.58
N LYS A 92 -2.00 -10.58 3.02
CA LYS A 92 -0.93 -9.59 2.84
C LYS A 92 -0.47 -9.54 1.40
N CYS A 93 0.00 -8.38 0.96
CA CYS A 93 0.71 -8.22 -0.30
C CYS A 93 2.15 -8.71 -0.10
N THR A 94 2.65 -9.48 -1.06
CA THR A 94 4.04 -9.98 -1.11
C THR A 94 4.84 -9.26 -2.18
N SER A 95 4.22 -9.01 -3.34
CA SER A 95 4.86 -8.30 -4.45
C SER A 95 3.83 -7.55 -5.27
N VAL A 96 4.25 -6.43 -5.87
CA VAL A 96 3.46 -5.66 -6.83
C VAL A 96 4.27 -5.48 -8.10
N HIS A 97 3.69 -5.82 -9.25
CA HIS A 97 4.25 -5.56 -10.56
C HIS A 97 3.43 -4.48 -11.25
N PHE A 98 4.07 -3.36 -11.58
CA PHE A 98 3.48 -2.26 -12.32
C PHE A 98 4.07 -2.22 -13.73
N LEU A 99 3.22 -2.12 -14.75
CA LEU A 99 3.62 -2.02 -16.14
C LEU A 99 2.96 -0.82 -16.79
N LYS A 100 3.74 -0.06 -17.53
CA LYS A 100 3.28 1.07 -18.33
C LYS A 100 3.99 1.06 -19.67
N LYS A 101 3.24 1.23 -20.74
CA LYS A 101 3.76 1.38 -22.10
C LYS A 101 2.95 2.46 -22.83
N PRO A 102 3.58 3.35 -23.61
CA PRO A 102 2.87 4.29 -24.46
C PRO A 102 1.78 3.61 -25.28
N GLU A 103 0.66 4.31 -25.46
CA GLU A 103 -0.51 3.87 -26.24
C GLU A 103 -1.27 2.65 -25.69
N LEU A 104 -0.81 2.03 -24.61
CA LEU A 104 -1.50 0.94 -23.91
C LEU A 104 -1.94 1.38 -22.50
N SER A 105 -2.94 0.68 -21.96
CA SER A 105 -3.37 0.88 -20.58
C SER A 105 -2.33 0.37 -19.58
N ASP A 106 -2.07 1.14 -18.51
CA ASP A 106 -1.22 0.69 -17.41
C ASP A 106 -1.81 -0.59 -16.77
N LEU A 107 -0.94 -1.51 -16.38
CA LEU A 107 -1.32 -2.77 -15.74
C LEU A 107 -0.68 -2.87 -14.36
N LEU A 108 -1.41 -3.50 -13.45
CA LEU A 108 -0.93 -3.77 -12.10
C LEU A 108 -1.27 -5.22 -11.72
N ALA A 109 -0.27 -5.98 -11.28
CA ALA A 109 -0.48 -7.27 -10.64
C ALA A 109 -0.05 -7.19 -9.18
N VAL A 110 -0.96 -7.51 -8.27
CA VAL A 110 -0.73 -7.58 -6.83
C VAL A 110 -0.70 -9.05 -6.45
N TYR A 111 0.45 -9.53 -6.00
CA TYR A 111 0.61 -10.87 -5.44
C TYR A 111 0.36 -10.83 -3.95
N THR A 112 -0.45 -11.76 -3.48
CA THR A 112 -0.89 -11.82 -2.09
C THR A 112 -0.60 -13.18 -1.50
N ASP A 113 -0.30 -13.22 -0.22
CA ASP A 113 -0.29 -14.45 0.58
C ASP A 113 -1.43 -14.37 1.59
N LYS A 114 -2.20 -15.45 1.72
CA LYS A 114 -3.22 -15.61 2.75
C LYS A 114 -2.99 -16.93 3.49
N ASN A 115 -2.42 -16.85 4.68
CA ASN A 115 -2.06 -18.01 5.52
C ASN A 115 -1.24 -19.08 4.75
N GLY A 116 -0.24 -18.67 3.96
CA GLY A 116 0.58 -19.59 3.16
C GLY A 116 -0.04 -19.96 1.80
N THR A 117 -1.23 -19.45 1.48
CA THR A 117 -1.85 -19.62 0.17
C THR A 117 -1.55 -18.39 -0.70
N SER A 118 -0.72 -18.59 -1.72
CA SER A 118 -0.43 -17.58 -2.73
C SER A 118 -1.65 -17.31 -3.63
N GLY A 119 -1.90 -16.04 -3.90
CA GLY A 119 -2.90 -15.57 -4.85
C GLY A 119 -2.41 -14.35 -5.60
N SER A 120 -3.15 -13.94 -6.63
CA SER A 120 -2.88 -12.70 -7.34
C SER A 120 -4.16 -11.97 -7.73
N LYS A 121 -4.07 -10.65 -7.79
CA LYS A 121 -5.11 -9.74 -8.28
C LYS A 121 -4.52 -8.90 -9.40
N HIS A 122 -5.26 -8.77 -10.49
CA HIS A 122 -4.80 -8.08 -11.69
C HIS A 122 -5.72 -6.90 -11.97
N PHE A 123 -5.15 -5.78 -12.37
CA PHE A 123 -5.85 -4.54 -12.62
C PHE A 123 -5.34 -3.89 -13.89
N GLN A 124 -6.22 -3.14 -14.53
CA GLN A 124 -5.91 -2.26 -15.65
C GLN A 124 -6.34 -0.85 -15.30
N LYS A 125 -5.51 0.12 -15.66
CA LYS A 125 -5.84 1.54 -15.56
C LYS A 125 -6.61 1.99 -16.80
N ASN A 126 -7.80 2.51 -16.56
CA ASN A 126 -8.67 3.11 -17.57
C ASN A 126 -8.89 4.59 -17.22
N GLY A 127 -9.62 5.33 -18.06
CA GLY A 127 -9.88 6.76 -17.83
C GLY A 127 -10.58 7.10 -16.52
N SER A 128 -11.24 6.12 -15.88
CA SER A 128 -11.92 6.26 -14.58
C SER A 128 -11.12 5.73 -13.38
N GLY A 129 -9.87 5.26 -13.60
CA GLY A 129 -9.03 4.67 -12.56
C GLY A 129 -8.76 3.17 -12.79
N TRP A 130 -8.45 2.46 -11.71
CA TRP A 130 -8.07 1.05 -11.76
C TRP A 130 -9.29 0.13 -11.72
N THR A 131 -9.37 -0.80 -12.68
CA THR A 131 -10.43 -1.82 -12.74
C THR A 131 -9.81 -3.20 -12.63
N ALA A 132 -10.38 -4.06 -11.79
CA ALA A 132 -9.94 -5.45 -11.68
C ALA A 132 -10.27 -6.21 -12.97
N ILE A 133 -9.31 -7.00 -13.45
CA ILE A 133 -9.46 -7.82 -14.67
C ILE A 133 -9.12 -9.28 -14.37
N SER A 134 -9.55 -10.18 -15.25
CA SER A 134 -9.19 -11.59 -15.14
C SER A 134 -7.70 -11.80 -15.39
N LYS A 135 -7.15 -12.89 -14.87
CA LYS A 135 -5.76 -13.29 -15.18
C LYS A 135 -5.57 -13.46 -16.69
N THR A 136 -6.54 -14.04 -17.38
CA THR A 136 -6.50 -14.25 -18.83
C THR A 136 -6.44 -12.93 -19.61
N ASP A 137 -7.22 -11.92 -19.21
CA ASP A 137 -7.18 -10.59 -19.84
C ASP A 137 -5.87 -9.85 -19.55
N PHE A 138 -5.35 -10.03 -18.32
CA PHE A 138 -4.05 -9.49 -17.94
C PHE A 138 -2.93 -10.11 -18.78
N ASP A 139 -2.88 -11.44 -18.90
CA ASP A 139 -1.88 -12.16 -19.70
C ASP A 139 -1.94 -11.73 -21.18
N LYS A 140 -3.14 -11.58 -21.76
CA LYS A 140 -3.29 -11.07 -23.14
C LYS A 140 -2.69 -9.69 -23.32
N LYS A 141 -2.97 -8.76 -22.40
CA LYS A 141 -2.44 -7.39 -22.46
C LYS A 141 -0.93 -7.34 -22.20
N LEU A 142 -0.44 -8.21 -21.31
CA LEU A 142 0.98 -8.35 -21.03
C LEU A 142 1.77 -8.80 -22.28
N VAL A 143 1.21 -9.73 -23.06
CA VAL A 143 1.80 -10.14 -24.35
C VAL A 143 1.87 -8.97 -25.33
N SER A 144 0.87 -8.10 -25.38
CA SER A 144 0.91 -6.89 -26.21
C SER A 144 1.94 -5.85 -25.75
N MET A 145 2.36 -5.89 -24.48
CA MET A 145 3.35 -4.98 -23.93
C MET A 145 4.79 -5.42 -24.21
N LYS A 146 5.06 -6.73 -24.13
CA LYS A 146 6.38 -7.28 -24.45
C LYS A 146 6.63 -7.16 -25.96
N PRO A 147 7.86 -6.85 -26.39
CA PRO A 147 8.20 -7.04 -27.80
C PRO A 147 7.95 -8.51 -28.16
N PRO A 148 7.62 -8.82 -29.43
CA PRO A 148 7.62 -10.21 -29.88
C PRO A 148 8.98 -10.80 -29.48
N GLU A 149 8.94 -11.84 -28.65
CA GLU A 149 10.14 -12.59 -28.27
C GLU A 149 10.72 -13.07 -29.60
N ASP A 150 11.91 -12.57 -29.95
CA ASP A 150 12.65 -12.99 -31.13
C ASP A 150 12.87 -14.50 -30.95
N ASN A 151 12.04 -15.28 -31.63
CA ASN A 151 12.07 -16.73 -31.56
C ASN A 151 13.25 -17.19 -32.43
N PRO A 152 14.37 -17.66 -31.84
CA PRO A 152 15.54 -18.10 -32.61
C PRO A 152 15.22 -19.29 -33.51
#